data_AF-A0A7S3L7L4-F1
#
_entry.id   AF-A0A7S3L7L4-F1
#
_cell.length_a   1.000
_cell.length_b   1.000
_cell.length_c   1.000
_cell.angle_alpha   90.00
_cell.angle_beta   90.00
_cell.angle_gamma   90.00
#
_symmetry.space_group_name_H-M   'P 1'
#
loop_
_entity.id
_entity.type
_entity.pdbx_description
1 polymer ?
#
loop_
_entity_poly.entity_id
_entity_poly.type
_entity_poly.pdbx_seq_one_letter_code
_entity_poly.pdbx_strand_id
1 'polypeptide(L)'
;AAEVPFVVRNDPDVQKTVKLWNRPEYLAAQLQGKKFQSTRSNQTRMTYYSLDRDYNEIPDDFVPFTHNAPMSYQEWNDYATRKAQQKQFSEKEYQYAYL
;
A
#
# COMPACT_ATOMS: atom_id res chain seq x y z
N ALA A 1 -5.05 -24.78 -24.16
CA ALA A 1 -4.03 -23.71 -24.10
C ALA A 1 -3.48 -23.67 -22.68
N ALA A 2 -2.17 -23.45 -22.49
CA ALA A 2 -1.55 -23.43 -21.17
C ALA A 2 -1.55 -22.00 -20.61
N GLU A 3 -2.69 -21.57 -20.08
CA GLU A 3 -2.80 -20.34 -19.28
C GLU A 3 -2.36 -20.64 -17.84
N VAL A 4 -1.07 -20.99 -17.68
CA VAL A 4 -0.49 -21.27 -16.36
C VAL A 4 0.36 -20.08 -15.91
N PRO A 5 0.25 -19.65 -14.65
CA PRO A 5 1.07 -18.58 -14.13
C PRO A 5 2.55 -19.02 -14.12
N PHE A 6 3.44 -18.13 -14.56
CA PHE A 6 4.88 -18.32 -14.50
C PHE A 6 5.57 -17.05 -14.02
N VAL A 7 6.81 -17.18 -13.55
CA VAL A 7 7.61 -16.07 -13.04
C VAL A 7 8.76 -15.80 -14.00
N VAL A 8 8.86 -14.55 -14.48
CA VAL A 8 10.05 -14.06 -15.18
C VAL A 8 11.00 -13.45 -14.16
N ARG A 9 12.28 -13.81 -14.23
CA ARG A 9 13.33 -13.32 -13.32
C ARG A 9 14.37 -12.51 -14.10
N ASN A 10 15.06 -11.63 -13.39
CA ASN A 10 16.21 -10.88 -13.90
C ASN A 10 15.93 -10.00 -15.13
N ASP A 11 14.70 -9.49 -15.26
CA ASP A 11 14.40 -8.47 -16.25
C ASP A 11 15.23 -7.20 -15.96
N PRO A 12 16.08 -6.75 -16.91
CA PRO A 12 17.02 -5.66 -16.67
C PRO A 12 16.31 -4.32 -16.42
N ASP A 13 15.14 -4.09 -17.02
CA ASP A 13 14.39 -2.85 -16.86
C ASP A 13 13.71 -2.79 -15.49
N VAL A 14 13.17 -3.92 -15.02
CA VAL A 14 12.65 -4.05 -13.65
C VAL A 14 13.78 -3.83 -12.65
N GLN A 15 14.95 -4.42 -12.84
CA GLN A 15 16.10 -4.26 -11.95
C GLN A 15 16.58 -2.81 -11.85
N LYS A 16 16.65 -2.10 -12.99
CA LYS A 16 16.99 -0.67 -13.03
C LYS A 16 15.96 0.16 -12.27
N THR A 17 14.67 -0.14 -12.46
CA THR A 17 13.55 0.56 -11.82
C THR A 17 13.58 0.38 -10.31
N VAL A 18 13.75 -0.85 -9.82
CA VAL A 18 13.85 -1.16 -8.38
C VAL A 18 14.98 -0.36 -7.72
N LYS A 19 16.16 -0.26 -8.36
CA LYS A 19 17.29 0.53 -7.83
C LYS A 19 16.99 2.01 -7.69
N LEU A 20 16.17 2.57 -8.59
CA LEU A 20 15.77 3.97 -8.55
C LEU A 20 14.62 4.21 -7.57
N TRP A 21 13.63 3.33 -7.53
CA TRP A 21 12.45 3.46 -6.68
C TRP A 21 12.76 3.21 -5.20
N ASN A 22 13.84 2.49 -4.90
CA ASN A 22 14.33 2.33 -3.53
C ASN A 22 15.03 3.58 -2.96
N ARG A 23 14.98 4.71 -3.69
CA ARG A 23 15.48 6.02 -3.28
C ARG A 23 14.30 6.95 -3.06
N PRO A 24 13.83 7.16 -1.82
CA PRO A 24 12.64 7.97 -1.55
C PRO A 24 12.72 9.38 -2.15
N GLU A 25 13.90 9.99 -2.14
CA GLU A 25 14.19 11.29 -2.73
C GLU A 25 14.00 11.32 -4.26
N TYR A 26 14.30 10.21 -4.95
CA TYR A 26 14.09 10.09 -6.39
C TYR A 26 12.60 10.10 -6.71
N LEU A 27 11.81 9.26 -6.03
CA LEU A 27 10.36 9.20 -6.24
C LEU A 27 9.68 10.51 -5.86
N ALA A 28 10.07 11.11 -4.73
CA ALA A 28 9.59 12.42 -4.30
C ALA A 28 9.82 13.51 -5.37
N ALA A 29 11.01 13.54 -5.97
CA ALA A 29 11.38 14.49 -7.02
C ALA A 29 10.65 14.22 -8.35
N GLN A 30 10.49 12.95 -8.75
CA GLN A 30 9.79 12.60 -9.99
C GLN A 30 8.29 12.86 -9.93
N LEU A 31 7.67 12.64 -8.76
CA LEU A 31 6.22 12.73 -8.61
C LEU A 31 5.74 14.13 -8.22
N GLN A 32 6.64 15.04 -7.81
CA GLN A 32 6.40 16.47 -7.62
C GLN A 32 5.14 16.80 -6.79
N GLY A 33 4.88 16.02 -5.74
CA GLY A 33 3.72 16.22 -4.86
C GLY A 33 2.36 15.88 -5.50
N LYS A 34 2.33 15.31 -6.71
CA LYS A 34 1.11 14.80 -7.33
C LYS A 34 0.45 13.79 -6.40
N LYS A 35 -0.87 13.93 -6.24
CA LYS A 35 -1.68 12.99 -5.47
C LYS A 35 -2.10 11.82 -6.36
N PHE A 36 -2.00 10.62 -5.82
CA PHE A 36 -2.41 9.39 -6.45
C PHE A 36 -3.57 8.76 -5.68
N GLN A 37 -4.41 8.00 -6.38
CA GLN A 37 -5.37 7.15 -5.71
C GLN A 37 -4.60 6.17 -4.82
N SER A 38 -4.99 6.13 -3.56
CA SER A 38 -4.39 5.25 -2.57
C SER A 38 -5.50 4.69 -1.71
N THR A 39 -5.34 3.45 -1.28
CA THR A 39 -6.30 2.76 -0.44
C THR A 39 -5.68 2.55 0.93
N ARG A 40 -6.47 2.72 1.99
CA ARG A 40 -6.09 2.37 3.36
C ARG A 40 -7.02 1.30 3.88
N SER A 41 -6.46 0.39 4.67
CA SER A 41 -7.20 -0.63 5.41
C SER A 41 -6.84 -0.50 6.89
N ASN A 42 -7.81 -0.72 7.77
CA ASN A 42 -7.57 -0.91 9.20
C ASN A 42 -7.23 -2.38 9.54
N GLN A 43 -7.24 -3.27 8.53
CA GLN A 43 -6.91 -4.68 8.64
C GLN A 43 -5.75 -5.04 7.69
N THR A 44 -5.18 -6.23 7.86
CA THR A 44 -4.16 -6.77 6.95
C THR A 44 -4.70 -7.01 5.54
N ARG A 45 -6.01 -7.21 5.40
CA ARG A 45 -6.66 -7.49 4.11
C ARG A 45 -6.96 -6.19 3.37
N MET A 46 -6.59 -6.17 2.09
CA MET A 46 -6.95 -5.14 1.12
C MET A 46 -7.99 -5.73 0.18
N THR A 47 -9.24 -5.32 0.33
CA THR A 47 -10.34 -5.74 -0.56
C THR A 47 -10.58 -4.65 -1.59
N TYR A 48 -10.54 -5.03 -2.86
CA TYR A 48 -11.05 -4.21 -3.95
C TYR A 48 -12.57 -4.42 -4.07
N TYR A 49 -13.32 -3.35 -4.23
CA TYR A 49 -14.76 -3.36 -4.43
C TYR A 49 -15.14 -2.28 -5.45
N SER A 50 -16.27 -2.46 -6.12
CA SER A 50 -16.92 -1.43 -6.91
C SER A 50 -18.22 -1.03 -6.23
N LEU A 51 -18.46 0.28 -6.12
CA LEU A 51 -19.74 0.80 -5.63
C LEU A 51 -20.70 1.16 -6.77
N ASP A 52 -20.36 0.76 -7.99
CA ASP A 52 -21.20 0.97 -9.15
C ASP A 52 -22.47 0.11 -9.06
N ARG A 53 -23.59 0.77 -8.77
CA ARG A 53 -24.91 0.15 -8.61
C ARG A 53 -25.49 -0.35 -9.93
N ASP A 54 -24.99 0.12 -11.07
CA ASP A 54 -25.46 -0.33 -12.39
C ASP A 54 -24.84 -1.69 -12.76
N TYR A 55 -23.73 -2.07 -12.12
CA TYR A 55 -22.98 -3.30 -12.42
C TYR A 55 -22.87 -4.27 -11.25
N ASN A 56 -23.20 -3.86 -10.02
CA ASN A 56 -23.03 -4.69 -8.83
C ASN A 56 -24.24 -4.64 -7.90
N GLU A 57 -24.65 -5.81 -7.41
CA GLU A 57 -25.56 -5.93 -6.26
C GLU A 57 -24.75 -5.63 -4.98
N ILE A 58 -24.96 -4.45 -4.40
CA ILE A 58 -24.30 -4.03 -3.17
C ILE A 58 -25.32 -4.10 -2.04
N PRO A 59 -25.13 -4.94 -1.02
CA PRO A 59 -25.98 -4.94 0.15
C PRO A 59 -26.05 -3.56 0.80
N ASP A 60 -27.23 -3.14 1.26
CA ASP A 60 -27.44 -1.81 1.85
C ASP A 60 -26.60 -1.59 3.12
N ASP A 61 -26.23 -2.66 3.83
CA ASP A 61 -25.40 -2.65 5.04
C ASP A 61 -23.90 -2.89 4.76
N PHE A 62 -23.49 -2.96 3.49
CA PHE A 62 -22.09 -3.16 3.15
C PHE A 62 -21.25 -1.94 3.50
N VAL A 63 -20.37 -2.10 4.49
CA VAL A 63 -19.36 -1.11 4.87
C VAL A 63 -17.96 -1.65 4.54
N PRO A 64 -17.25 -1.08 3.56
CA PRO A 64 -15.92 -1.57 3.20
C PRO A 64 -14.89 -1.24 4.29
N PHE A 65 -14.03 -2.21 4.62
CA PHE A 65 -12.88 -2.00 5.52
C PHE A 65 -11.74 -1.21 4.88
N THR A 66 -11.80 -1.05 3.56
CA THR A 66 -10.85 -0.30 2.75
C THR A 66 -11.47 1.01 2.28
N HIS A 67 -10.72 2.10 2.41
CA HIS A 67 -11.18 3.44 2.04
C HIS A 67 -10.19 4.12 1.11
N ASN A 68 -10.72 4.92 0.17
CA ASN A 68 -9.91 5.80 -0.66
C ASN A 68 -9.34 6.93 0.21
N ALA A 69 -8.03 7.09 0.17
CA ALA A 69 -7.30 8.15 0.86
C ALA A 69 -6.25 8.71 -0.10
N PRO A 70 -6.64 9.53 -1.10
CA PRO A 70 -5.69 10.09 -2.06
C PRO A 70 -4.57 10.84 -1.35
N MET A 71 -3.33 10.52 -1.72
CA MET A 71 -2.15 11.10 -1.08
C MET A 71 -1.00 11.25 -2.07
N SER A 72 -0.10 12.18 -1.79
CA SER A 72 1.19 12.28 -2.47
C SER A 72 2.14 11.19 -1.98
N TYR A 73 3.24 10.98 -2.71
CA TYR A 73 4.28 10.04 -2.28
C TYR A 73 4.87 10.43 -0.92
N GLN A 74 5.12 11.73 -0.67
CA GLN A 74 5.62 12.20 0.62
C GLN A 74 4.62 11.91 1.76
N GLU A 75 3.34 12.24 1.57
CA GLU A 75 2.28 11.97 2.55
C GLU A 75 2.19 10.47 2.87
N TRP A 76 2.32 9.62 1.84
CA TRP A 76 2.35 8.16 2.00
C TRP A 76 3.58 7.69 2.78
N ASN A 77 4.77 8.16 2.40
CA ASN A 77 6.03 7.73 2.99
C ASN A 77 6.11 8.13 4.48
N ASP A 78 5.68 9.34 4.82
CA ASP A 78 5.62 9.83 6.21
C ASP A 78 4.60 9.04 7.03
N TYR A 79 3.46 8.66 6.44
CA TYR A 79 2.49 7.79 7.08
C TYR A 79 3.05 6.39 7.33
N ALA A 80 3.68 5.77 6.33
CA ALA A 80 4.26 4.44 6.43
C ALA A 80 5.39 4.39 7.47
N THR A 81 6.28 5.39 7.46
CA THR A 81 7.39 5.51 8.42
C THR A 81 6.87 5.62 9.85
N ARG A 82 5.88 6.48 10.10
CA ARG A 82 5.25 6.60 11.43
C ARG A 82 4.61 5.30 11.88
N LYS A 83 3.92 4.59 10.99
CA LYS A 83 3.29 3.30 11.32
C LYS A 83 4.30 2.20 11.63
N ALA A 84 5.42 2.15 10.90
CA ALA A 84 6.51 1.24 11.19
C ALA A 84 7.14 1.50 12.57
N GLN A 85 7.36 2.77 12.91
CA GLN A 85 7.86 3.18 14.23
C GLN A 85 6.88 2.80 15.35
N GLN A 86 5.58 3.09 15.19
CA GLN A 86 4.55 2.71 16.18
C GLN A 86 4.54 1.20 16.46
N LYS A 87 4.65 0.38 15.42
CA LYS A 87 4.72 -1.08 15.56
C LYS A 87 5.96 -1.50 16.34
N GLN A 88 7.12 -0.92 16.03
CA GLN A 88 8.38 -1.23 16.71
C GLN A 88 8.35 -0.84 18.20
N PHE A 89 7.73 0.29 18.56
CA PHE A 89 7.55 0.67 19.97
C PHE A 89 6.62 -0.30 20.70
N SER A 90 5.50 -0.67 20.09
CA SER A 90 4.59 -1.64 20.71
C SER A 90 5.26 -2.99 20.95
N GLU A 91 6.01 -3.53 19.98
CA GLU A 91 6.71 -4.81 20.15
C GLU A 91 7.75 -4.77 21.27
N LYS A 92 8.46 -3.64 21.44
CA LYS A 92 9.40 -3.46 22.55
C LYS A 92 8.70 -3.40 23.91
N GLU A 93 7.61 -2.64 24.04
CA GLU A 93 6.84 -2.58 25.30
C GLU A 93 6.29 -3.95 25.70
N TYR A 94 5.77 -4.72 24.73
CA TYR A 94 5.38 -6.11 24.98
C TYR A 94 6.56 -6.96 25.47
N GLN A 95 7.76 -6.82 24.90
CA GLN A 95 8.94 -7.57 25.37
C GLN A 95 9.35 -7.21 26.82
N TYR A 96 9.16 -5.97 27.26
CA TYR A 96 9.47 -5.53 28.63
C TYR A 96 8.36 -5.80 29.65
N ALA A 97 7.10 -5.99 29.22
CA ALA A 97 5.98 -6.27 30.11
C ALA A 97 5.91 -7.72 30.61
N TYR A 98 6.75 -8.62 30.07
CA TYR A 98 6.85 -10.03 30.45
C TYR A 98 8.25 -10.42 30.97
N LEU A 99 9.03 -9.45 31.45
CA LEU A 99 10.25 -9.63 32.24
C LEU A 99 10.00 -9.16 33.67
#